data_AF-A0A3M8RK42-F1
#
_entry.id   AF-A0A3M8RK42-F1
#
_cell.length_a   1.000
_cell.length_b   1.000
_cell.length_c   1.000
_cell.angle_alpha   90.00
_cell.angle_beta   90.00
_cell.angle_gamma   90.00
#
_symmetry.space_group_name_H-M   'P 1'
#
loop_
_entity.id
_entity.type
_entity.pdbx_description
1 polymer ?
#
loop_
_entity_poly.entity_id
_entity_poly.type
_entity_poly.pdbx_seq_one_letter_code
_entity_poly.pdbx_strand_id
1 'polypeptide(L)'
;MAPTPIPVFEAELLEEGGFSLDFSHFCAVLQCPEGEAVQLVRYGVIHPSGSGPQHWRFRALDLYRARLSRRLIRDLELDLAGAALAVELLERLRQL
;
A
#
# COMPACT_ATOMS: atom_id res chain seq x y z
N MET A 1 -4.63 31.78 -0.89
CA MET A 1 -4.34 30.33 -0.86
C MET A 1 -5.49 29.65 -0.14
N ALA A 2 -6.32 28.88 -0.85
CA ALA A 2 -7.33 28.05 -0.19
C ALA A 2 -6.62 26.91 0.56
N PRO A 3 -7.06 26.54 1.78
CA PRO A 3 -6.50 25.39 2.47
C PRO A 3 -6.73 24.13 1.64
N THR A 4 -5.69 23.33 1.44
CA THR A 4 -5.84 21.99 0.88
C THR A 4 -6.76 21.21 1.81
N PRO A 5 -7.88 20.65 1.32
CA PRO A 5 -8.78 19.90 2.18
C PRO A 5 -8.02 18.75 2.83
N ILE A 6 -8.12 18.64 4.15
CA ILE A 6 -7.61 17.49 4.88
C ILE A 6 -8.46 16.30 4.42
N PRO A 7 -7.86 15.24 3.84
CA PRO A 7 -8.61 14.06 3.48
C PRO A 7 -9.16 13.42 4.75
N VAL A 8 -10.49 13.42 4.88
CA VAL A 8 -11.20 12.70 5.94
C VAL A 8 -11.26 11.25 5.51
N PHE A 9 -10.62 10.37 6.27
CA PHE A 9 -10.70 8.94 6.07
C PHE A 9 -11.74 8.37 7.02
N GLU A 10 -12.79 7.78 6.46
CA GLU A 10 -13.78 7.01 7.22
C GLU A 10 -13.17 5.62 7.48
N ALA A 11 -13.06 5.26 8.76
CA ALA A 11 -12.47 4.00 9.19
C ALA A 11 -13.51 3.25 10.02
N GLU A 12 -13.78 2.01 9.65
CA GLU A 12 -14.61 1.12 10.44
C GLU A 12 -13.72 0.40 11.47
N LEU A 13 -14.05 0.55 12.75
CA LEU A 13 -13.42 -0.20 13.83
C LEU A 13 -13.98 -1.63 13.80
N LEU A 14 -13.19 -2.56 13.24
CA LEU A 14 -13.49 -3.98 13.33
C LEU A 14 -13.29 -4.44 14.79
N GLU A 15 -14.20 -5.27 15.29
CA GLU A 15 -14.35 -5.64 16.71
C GLU A 15 -13.11 -6.31 17.35
N GLU A 16 -12.07 -6.60 16.55
CA GLU A 16 -10.71 -6.91 17.01
C GLU A 16 -9.64 -6.02 16.31
N GLY A 17 -9.56 -4.74 16.68
CA GLY A 17 -8.33 -3.91 16.62
C GLY A 17 -7.63 -3.68 15.27
N GLY A 18 -8.22 -4.06 14.14
CA GLY A 18 -7.59 -3.98 12.82
C GLY A 18 -8.14 -2.85 11.95
N PHE A 19 -7.35 -1.80 11.72
CA PHE A 19 -7.63 -0.82 10.64
C PHE A 19 -7.47 -1.51 9.27
N SER A 20 -8.52 -1.46 8.45
CA SER A 20 -8.48 -1.93 7.07
C SER A 20 -9.08 -0.92 6.09
N LEU A 21 -8.55 -0.89 4.87
CA LEU A 21 -9.02 -0.07 3.77
C LEU A 21 -9.52 -0.96 2.64
N ASP A 22 -10.63 -0.60 2.00
CA ASP A 22 -10.96 -1.14 0.68
C ASP A 22 -10.01 -0.61 -0.40
N PHE A 23 -10.13 -1.16 -1.60
CA PHE A 23 -9.26 -0.83 -2.73
C PHE A 23 -9.35 0.65 -3.16
N SER A 24 -10.55 1.23 -3.19
CA SER A 24 -10.75 2.63 -3.57
C SER A 24 -10.10 3.58 -2.57
N HIS A 25 -10.31 3.34 -1.26
CA HIS A 25 -9.69 4.13 -0.21
C HIS A 25 -8.18 3.96 -0.17
N PHE A 26 -7.67 2.74 -0.38
CA PHE A 26 -6.22 2.50 -0.49
C PHE A 26 -5.60 3.36 -1.61
N CYS A 27 -6.19 3.34 -2.81
CA CYS A 27 -5.71 4.14 -3.94
C CYS A 27 -5.78 5.65 -3.65
N ALA A 28 -6.84 6.11 -3.00
CA ALA A 28 -6.99 7.51 -2.60
C ALA A 28 -5.93 7.95 -1.58
N VAL A 29 -5.65 7.13 -0.56
CA VAL A 29 -4.60 7.39 0.45
C VAL A 29 -3.21 7.36 -0.16
N LEU A 30 -2.95 6.41 -1.06
CA LEU A 30 -1.67 6.26 -1.74
C LEU A 30 -1.47 7.30 -2.85
N GLN A 31 -2.54 7.98 -3.26
CA GLN A 31 -2.58 8.92 -4.39
C GLN A 31 -1.98 8.27 -5.66
N CYS A 32 -2.52 7.11 -6.03
CA CYS A 32 -2.11 6.38 -7.22
C CYS A 32 -3.32 5.94 -8.06
N PRO A 33 -3.14 5.72 -9.37
CA PRO A 33 -4.15 5.05 -10.19
C PRO A 33 -4.38 3.61 -9.73
N GLU A 34 -5.58 3.07 -9.92
CA GLU A 34 -5.90 1.67 -9.59
C GLU A 34 -4.96 0.67 -10.29
N GLY A 35 -4.59 0.95 -11.55
CA GLY A 35 -3.66 0.11 -12.30
C GLY A 35 -2.30 -0.02 -11.62
N GLU A 36 -1.79 1.05 -10.99
CA GLU A 36 -0.54 1.01 -10.22
C GLU A 36 -0.69 0.11 -9.00
N ALA A 37 -1.77 0.28 -8.23
CA ALA A 37 -2.04 -0.55 -7.05
C ALA A 37 -2.21 -2.04 -7.42
N VAL A 38 -2.87 -2.36 -8.54
CA VAL A 38 -2.95 -3.73 -9.06
C VAL A 38 -1.58 -4.30 -9.39
N GLN A 39 -0.68 -3.51 -9.98
CA GLN A 39 0.69 -3.96 -10.23
C GLN A 39 1.44 -4.21 -8.92
N LEU A 40 1.28 -3.34 -7.92
CA LEU A 40 1.88 -3.55 -6.60
C LEU A 40 1.43 -4.86 -5.95
N VAL A 41 0.14 -5.23 -6.08
CA VAL A 41 -0.34 -6.55 -5.62
C VAL A 41 0.27 -7.67 -6.46
N ARG A 42 0.26 -7.54 -7.79
CA ARG A 42 0.76 -8.57 -8.73
C ARG A 42 2.24 -8.89 -8.50
N TYR A 43 3.06 -7.88 -8.24
CA TYR A 43 4.49 -8.04 -7.96
C TYR A 43 4.80 -8.38 -6.50
N GLY A 44 3.79 -8.55 -5.64
CA GLY A 44 3.98 -8.91 -4.24
C GLY A 44 4.55 -7.79 -3.36
N VAL A 45 4.45 -6.53 -3.80
CA VAL A 45 4.84 -5.39 -2.95
C VAL A 45 3.85 -5.24 -1.80
N ILE A 46 2.56 -5.44 -2.06
CA ILE A 46 1.48 -5.34 -1.07
C ILE A 46 0.61 -6.60 -1.13
N HIS A 47 0.02 -6.97 0.02
CA HIS A 47 -0.66 -8.26 0.18
C HIS A 47 -2.05 -8.06 0.80
N PRO A 48 -3.02 -7.51 0.05
CA PRO A 48 -4.38 -7.42 0.53
C PRO A 48 -4.97 -8.81 0.80
N SER A 49 -5.86 -8.88 1.79
CA SER A 49 -6.75 -10.02 1.95
C SER A 49 -7.92 -9.94 0.96
N GLY A 50 -8.56 -11.05 0.63
CA GLY A 50 -9.68 -11.11 -0.32
C GLY A 50 -9.29 -11.59 -1.72
N SER A 51 -10.29 -11.98 -2.52
CA SER A 51 -10.10 -12.71 -3.78
C SER A 51 -9.84 -11.83 -5.01
N GLY A 52 -9.87 -10.50 -4.88
CA GLY A 52 -9.65 -9.57 -5.99
C GLY A 52 -10.01 -8.13 -5.64
N PRO A 53 -9.86 -7.17 -6.57
CA PRO A 53 -10.00 -5.73 -6.31
C PRO A 53 -11.28 -5.31 -5.58
N GLN A 54 -12.41 -5.95 -5.90
CA GLN A 54 -13.71 -5.66 -5.28
C GLN A 54 -13.81 -6.12 -3.81
N HIS A 55 -13.00 -7.11 -3.42
CA HIS A 55 -13.00 -7.70 -2.08
C HIS A 55 -11.69 -7.43 -1.32
N TRP A 56 -10.77 -6.66 -1.91
CA TRP A 56 -9.48 -6.42 -1.30
C TRP A 56 -9.60 -5.57 -0.04
N ARG A 57 -8.97 -6.05 1.03
CA ARG A 57 -8.80 -5.31 2.28
C ARG A 57 -7.32 -5.17 2.58
N PHE A 58 -6.87 -3.92 2.66
CA PHE A 58 -5.49 -3.50 2.90
C PHE A 58 -5.31 -3.07 4.35
N ARG A 59 -4.18 -3.39 4.94
CA ARG A 59 -3.81 -2.93 6.28
C ARG A 59 -2.85 -1.75 6.19
N ALA A 60 -2.57 -1.11 7.34
CA ALA A 60 -1.58 -0.03 7.42
C ALA A 60 -0.18 -0.47 6.88
N LEU A 61 0.19 -1.74 7.05
CA LEU A 61 1.44 -2.28 6.52
C LEU A 61 1.50 -2.22 4.98
N ASP A 62 0.38 -2.43 4.28
CA ASP A 62 0.35 -2.38 2.82
C ASP A 62 0.61 -0.94 2.32
N LEU A 63 0.06 0.07 2.99
CA LEU A 63 0.35 1.48 2.69
C LEU A 63 1.83 1.81 2.89
N TYR A 64 2.40 1.29 3.98
CA TYR A 64 3.82 1.45 4.26
C TYR A 64 4.69 0.85 3.15
N ARG A 65 4.40 -0.40 2.76
CA ARG A 65 5.14 -1.12 1.70
C ARG A 65 5.04 -0.41 0.35
N ALA A 66 3.86 0.05 -0.03
CA ALA A 66 3.66 0.78 -1.28
C ALA A 66 4.42 2.12 -1.32
N ARG A 67 4.45 2.88 -0.21
CA ARG A 67 5.24 4.11 -0.14
C ARG A 67 6.75 3.82 -0.19
N LEU A 68 7.19 2.76 0.48
CA LEU A 68 8.59 2.35 0.46
C LEU A 68 9.02 1.91 -0.94
N SER A 69 8.22 1.11 -1.66
CA SER A 69 8.56 0.69 -3.02
C SER A 69 8.67 1.88 -3.97
N ARG A 70 7.73 2.84 -3.94
CA ARG A 70 7.82 4.07 -4.75
C ARG A 70 9.11 4.85 -4.49
N ARG A 71 9.52 4.91 -3.22
CA ARG A 71 10.77 5.55 -2.84
C ARG A 71 11.98 4.80 -3.39
N LEU A 72 12.01 3.47 -3.27
CA LEU A 72 13.11 2.63 -3.76
C LEU A 72 13.23 2.67 -5.29
N ILE A 73 12.10 2.63 -6.01
CA ILE A 73 12.05 2.78 -7.47
C ILE A 73 12.68 4.10 -7.88
N ARG A 74 12.32 5.21 -7.21
CA ARG A 74 12.85 6.53 -7.53
C ARG A 74 14.32 6.69 -7.13
N ASP A 75 14.66 6.28 -5.91
CA ASP A 75 15.97 6.59 -5.31
C ASP A 75 17.07 5.61 -5.79
N LEU A 76 16.70 4.39 -6.21
CA LEU A 76 17.63 3.33 -6.63
C LEU A 76 17.40 2.89 -8.09
N GLU A 77 16.51 3.56 -8.82
CA GLU A 77 16.16 3.27 -10.22
C GLU A 77 15.76 1.80 -10.46
N LEU A 78 15.10 1.19 -9.47
CA LEU A 78 14.62 -0.19 -9.54
C LEU A 78 13.34 -0.28 -10.36
N ASP A 79 13.12 -1.43 -10.99
CA ASP A 79 11.80 -1.81 -11.48
C ASP A 79 10.91 -2.30 -10.32
N LEU A 80 9.64 -2.62 -10.63
CA LEU A 80 8.67 -3.08 -9.63
C LEU A 80 9.09 -4.39 -8.94
N ALA A 81 9.71 -5.31 -9.68
CA ALA A 81 10.17 -6.59 -9.14
C ALA A 81 11.34 -6.40 -8.17
N GLY A 82 12.32 -5.59 -8.55
CA GLY A 82 13.45 -5.21 -7.70
C GLY A 82 12.99 -4.46 -6.45
N ALA A 83 12.02 -3.56 -6.59
CA ALA A 83 11.43 -2.87 -5.44
C ALA A 83 10.70 -3.82 -4.49
N ALA A 84 9.95 -4.81 -5.00
CA ALA A 84 9.30 -5.83 -4.19
C ALA A 84 10.31 -6.63 -3.36
N LEU A 85 11.39 -7.09 -4.00
CA LEU A 85 12.47 -7.81 -3.32
C LEU A 85 13.15 -6.94 -2.26
N ALA A 86 13.48 -5.69 -2.59
CA ALA A 86 14.12 -4.78 -1.66
C ALA A 86 13.24 -4.47 -0.43
N VAL A 87 11.92 -4.29 -0.62
CA VAL A 87 10.96 -4.15 0.48
C VAL A 87 11.00 -5.38 1.39
N GLU A 88 10.94 -6.58 0.82
CA GLU A 88 10.98 -7.83 1.58
C GLU A 88 12.30 -7.98 2.38
N LEU A 89 13.44 -7.69 1.76
CA LEU A 89 14.74 -7.75 2.44
C LEU A 89 14.84 -6.76 3.60
N LEU A 90 14.34 -5.53 3.42
CA LEU A 90 14.30 -4.53 4.48
C LEU A 90 13.36 -4.93 5.64
N GLU A 91 12.25 -5.61 5.34
CA GLU A 91 11.36 -6.15 6.38
C GLU A 91 12.03 -7.30 7.16
N ARG A 92 12.73 -8.22 6.48
CA ARG A 92 13.49 -9.29 7.13
C ARG A 92 14.53 -8.73 8.10
N LEU A 93 15.20 -7.63 7.75
CA LEU A 93 16.16 -6.96 8.62
C LEU A 93 15.52 -6.31 9.86
N ARG A 94 14.24 -5.93 9.83
CA ARG A 94 13.53 -5.37 11.00
C ARG A 94 13.03 -6.41 11.98
N GLN A 95 13.01 -7.67 11.57
CA GLN A 95 12.62 -8.81 12.40
C GLN A 95 13.81 -9.41 13.17
N LEU A 96 15.00 -8.88 12.94
CA LEU A 96 16.23 -9.15 13.69
C LEU A 96 16.37 -8.15 14.84
#